data_AF-A0A3A9EFB6-F1
#
_entry.id   AF-A0A3A9EFB6-F1
#
_cell.length_a   1.000
_cell.length_b   1.000
_cell.length_c   1.000
_cell.angle_alpha   90.00
_cell.angle_beta   90.00
_cell.angle_gamma   90.00
#
_symmetry.space_group_name_H-M   'P 1'
#
loop_
_entity.id
_entity.type
_entity.pdbx_description
1 polymer ?
#
loop_
_entity_poly.entity_id
_entity_poly.type
_entity_poly.pdbx_seq_one_letter_code
_entity_poly.pdbx_strand_id
1 'polypeptide(L)'
;MGLFSKLFSQKQPDSRQTQEQRAIPPKMTHWAGLNEEDAFEDQYGAKIDRLQEKIDDATWVESDNPADQIKAYEKALELCDQLEDFCAECGPYGSTYFLNHCAGIKPRIEAAYRTYMERDYPQQKAEWDKEQAKKKAFAAKKRKILKFASEHDGVMRKEIYALFAEEEQAEVLKALNALIQDGKMTKQMDGKRLLFYGAKK
;
A
#
# COMPACT_ATOMS: atom_id res chain seq x y z
N MET A 1 -3.52 -8.01 16.43
CA MET A 1 -3.36 -9.34 15.79
C MET A 1 -4.74 -9.92 15.54
N GLY A 2 -5.46 -9.42 14.53
CA GLY A 2 -6.84 -9.85 14.30
C GLY A 2 -7.30 -9.47 12.90
N LEU A 3 -8.18 -10.31 12.35
CA LEU A 3 -8.97 -10.17 11.12
C LEU A 3 -8.40 -10.70 9.77
N PHE A 4 -7.60 -11.78 9.75
CA PHE A 4 -7.29 -12.46 8.46
C PHE A 4 -7.34 -14.00 8.45
N SER A 5 -7.99 -14.65 9.43
CA SER A 5 -7.95 -16.13 9.54
C SER A 5 -9.29 -16.86 9.36
N LYS A 6 -10.29 -16.28 8.69
CA LYS A 6 -11.61 -16.95 8.53
C LYS A 6 -12.11 -17.15 7.10
N LEU A 7 -11.27 -16.99 6.07
CA LEU A 7 -11.70 -17.22 4.68
C LEU A 7 -11.40 -18.64 4.15
N PHE A 8 -10.66 -19.47 4.87
CA PHE A 8 -10.37 -20.84 4.44
C PHE A 8 -10.55 -21.83 5.59
N SER A 9 -11.80 -22.24 5.85
CA SER A 9 -12.08 -23.48 6.56
C SER A 9 -13.14 -24.25 5.79
N GLN A 10 -12.65 -25.24 5.04
CA GLN A 10 -13.40 -26.15 4.22
C GLN A 10 -14.19 -27.12 5.12
N LYS A 11 -15.52 -27.04 5.07
CA LYS A 11 -16.41 -28.15 5.43
C LYS A 11 -17.57 -28.15 4.43
N GLN A 12 -17.61 -29.14 3.56
CA GLN A 12 -18.88 -29.56 2.97
C GLN A 12 -19.71 -30.27 4.04
N PRO A 13 -21.03 -30.04 4.06
CA PRO A 13 -21.93 -31.17 3.84
C PRO A 13 -23.11 -30.86 2.91
N ASP A 14 -23.57 -31.93 2.27
CA ASP A 14 -24.81 -32.07 1.51
C ASP A 14 -26.05 -31.47 2.20
N SER A 15 -26.89 -30.77 1.43
CA SER A 15 -28.35 -30.90 1.52
C SER A 15 -29.05 -30.14 0.41
N ARG A 16 -29.96 -30.86 -0.27
CA ARG A 16 -30.99 -30.31 -1.15
C ARG A 16 -31.77 -29.21 -0.42
N GLN A 17 -31.78 -27.98 -0.94
CA GLN A 17 -32.98 -27.16 -1.12
C GLN A 17 -32.64 -25.78 -1.69
N THR A 18 -33.44 -25.41 -2.69
CA THR A 18 -33.71 -24.05 -3.17
C THR A 18 -32.56 -23.33 -3.87
N GLN A 19 -32.37 -23.66 -5.15
CA GLN A 19 -31.94 -22.65 -6.13
C GLN A 19 -33.02 -21.55 -6.15
N GLU A 20 -32.87 -20.52 -5.33
CA GLU A 20 -33.25 -19.18 -5.78
C GLU A 20 -32.26 -18.83 -6.88
N GLN A 21 -32.63 -19.17 -8.11
CA GLN A 21 -32.09 -18.52 -9.29
C GLN A 21 -32.33 -17.03 -9.07
N ARG A 22 -31.29 -16.28 -8.65
CA ARG A 22 -31.27 -14.84 -8.85
C ARG A 22 -31.47 -14.68 -10.35
N ALA A 23 -32.67 -14.27 -10.72
CA ALA A 23 -33.03 -14.05 -12.10
C ALA A 23 -31.94 -13.19 -12.71
N ILE A 24 -31.29 -13.71 -13.76
CA ILE A 24 -30.53 -12.86 -14.67
C ILE A 24 -31.57 -11.82 -15.12
N PRO A 25 -31.41 -10.53 -14.79
CA PRO A 25 -32.38 -9.55 -15.21
C PRO A 25 -32.50 -9.68 -16.73
N PRO A 26 -33.72 -9.75 -17.29
CA PRO A 26 -33.89 -9.82 -18.72
C PRO A 26 -33.06 -8.69 -19.34
N LYS A 27 -32.34 -8.96 -20.43
CA LYS A 27 -31.78 -7.89 -21.26
C LYS A 27 -32.94 -6.95 -21.56
N MET A 28 -33.02 -5.82 -20.87
CA MET A 28 -34.01 -4.79 -21.13
C MET A 28 -33.56 -4.09 -22.40
N THR A 29 -33.85 -4.73 -23.52
CA THR A 29 -33.85 -4.10 -24.84
C THR A 29 -35.11 -3.26 -24.94
N HIS A 30 -35.06 -2.04 -24.41
CA HIS A 30 -35.72 -0.92 -25.07
C HIS A 30 -35.14 0.39 -24.56
N TRP A 31 -34.17 0.92 -25.30
CA TRP A 31 -33.84 2.32 -25.22
C TRP A 31 -35.12 3.11 -25.54
N ALA A 32 -35.54 3.96 -24.61
CA ALA A 32 -36.29 5.14 -25.01
C ALA A 32 -35.30 6.01 -25.82
N GLY A 33 -35.76 6.56 -26.94
CA GLY A 33 -34.90 6.88 -28.10
C GLY A 33 -33.68 7.76 -27.81
N LEU A 34 -32.71 7.76 -28.74
CA LEU A 34 -31.41 8.47 -28.70
C LEU A 34 -31.40 9.83 -27.96
N ASN A 35 -32.48 10.61 -28.04
CA ASN A 35 -32.65 11.87 -27.32
C ASN A 35 -32.61 11.77 -25.78
N GLU A 36 -32.99 10.65 -25.16
CA GLU A 36 -32.95 10.48 -23.70
C GLU A 36 -31.55 10.12 -23.20
N GLU A 37 -30.74 9.46 -24.02
CA GLU A 37 -29.32 9.17 -23.75
C GLU A 37 -28.47 10.43 -23.85
N ASP A 38 -28.61 11.17 -24.96
CA ASP A 38 -27.92 12.45 -25.15
C ASP A 38 -28.25 13.43 -24.00
N ALA A 39 -29.52 13.52 -23.59
CA ALA A 39 -29.92 14.39 -22.48
C ALA A 39 -29.37 13.94 -21.12
N PHE A 40 -29.26 12.62 -20.89
CA PHE A 40 -28.67 12.10 -19.66
C PHE A 40 -27.17 12.33 -19.61
N GLU A 41 -26.46 12.10 -20.73
CA GLU A 41 -25.03 12.37 -20.84
C GLU A 41 -24.72 13.86 -20.71
N ASP A 42 -25.52 14.74 -21.32
CA ASP A 42 -25.40 16.19 -21.16
C ASP A 42 -25.55 16.61 -19.69
N GLN A 43 -26.46 15.97 -18.95
CA GLN A 43 -26.75 16.34 -17.56
C GLN A 43 -25.76 15.73 -16.56
N TYR A 44 -25.33 14.49 -16.76
CA TYR A 44 -24.59 13.70 -15.76
C TYR A 44 -23.28 13.08 -16.25
N GLY A 45 -23.05 13.00 -17.56
CA GLY A 45 -21.88 12.36 -18.18
C GLY A 45 -20.56 12.86 -17.62
N ALA A 46 -20.38 14.18 -17.55
CA ALA A 46 -19.16 14.77 -16.99
C ALA A 46 -18.88 14.38 -15.53
N LYS A 47 -19.91 14.08 -14.73
CA LYS A 47 -19.74 13.60 -13.35
C LYS A 47 -19.41 12.10 -13.32
N ILE A 48 -20.02 11.32 -14.21
CA ILE A 48 -19.71 9.90 -14.40
C ILE A 48 -18.25 9.75 -14.83
N ASP A 49 -17.80 10.50 -15.84
CA ASP A 49 -16.42 10.48 -16.33
C ASP A 49 -15.42 10.79 -15.23
N ARG A 50 -15.67 11.84 -14.44
CA ARG A 50 -14.82 12.18 -13.29
C ARG A 50 -14.76 11.10 -12.22
N LEU A 51 -15.84 10.33 -12.03
CA LEU A 51 -15.83 9.19 -11.11
C LEU A 51 -15.02 8.03 -11.70
N GLN A 52 -15.13 7.76 -13.00
CA GLN A 52 -14.31 6.76 -13.69
C GLN A 52 -12.82 7.12 -13.67
N GLU A 53 -12.46 8.37 -13.95
CA GLU A 53 -11.08 8.88 -13.85
C GLU A 53 -10.52 8.66 -12.44
N LYS A 54 -11.29 9.01 -11.40
CA LYS A 54 -10.87 8.77 -10.01
C LYS A 54 -10.67 7.29 -9.69
N ILE A 55 -11.47 6.40 -10.27
CA ILE A 55 -11.32 4.96 -10.11
C ILE A 55 -9.98 4.52 -10.71
N ASP A 56 -9.68 4.95 -11.94
CA ASP A 56 -8.43 4.60 -12.60
C ASP A 56 -7.22 5.19 -11.86
N ASP A 57 -7.27 6.46 -11.47
CA ASP A 57 -6.22 7.14 -10.70
C ASP A 57 -5.96 6.46 -9.35
N ALA A 58 -7.00 6.00 -8.66
CA ALA A 58 -6.87 5.33 -7.37
C ALA A 58 -6.07 4.03 -7.46
N THR A 59 -6.00 3.38 -8.62
CA THR A 59 -5.25 2.14 -8.81
C THR A 59 -3.74 2.37 -9.06
N TRP A 60 -3.33 3.61 -9.30
CA TRP A 60 -1.93 3.97 -9.51
C TRP A 60 -1.23 4.31 -8.18
N VAL A 61 -0.13 3.61 -7.87
CA VAL A 61 0.61 3.79 -6.62
C VAL A 61 2.12 3.86 -6.88
N GLU A 62 2.74 4.96 -6.45
CA GLU A 62 4.20 5.16 -6.49
C GLU A 62 4.81 4.82 -5.10
N SER A 63 4.65 3.57 -4.66
CA SER A 63 5.15 3.09 -3.36
C SER A 63 5.42 1.59 -3.40
N ASP A 64 6.58 1.18 -2.87
CA ASP A 64 6.94 -0.24 -2.71
C ASP A 64 6.25 -0.89 -1.50
N ASN A 65 5.49 -0.13 -0.71
CA ASN A 65 4.77 -0.64 0.45
C ASN A 65 3.51 -1.38 -0.01
N PRO A 66 3.41 -2.71 0.18
CA PRO A 66 2.27 -3.48 -0.29
C PRO A 66 0.95 -3.08 0.39
N ALA A 67 1.01 -2.48 1.59
CA ALA A 67 -0.19 -1.98 2.26
C ALA A 67 -0.80 -0.76 1.53
N ASP A 68 0.01 0.04 0.83
CA ASP A 68 -0.49 1.18 0.07
C ASP A 68 -1.16 0.71 -1.23
N GLN A 69 -0.61 -0.33 -1.88
CA GLN A 69 -1.24 -0.97 -3.03
C GLN A 69 -2.60 -1.61 -2.69
N ILE A 70 -2.70 -2.28 -1.54
CA ILE A 70 -3.98 -2.83 -1.06
C ILE A 70 -5.01 -1.72 -0.87
N LYS A 71 -4.63 -0.62 -0.19
CA LYS A 71 -5.53 0.51 0.03
C LYS A 71 -5.98 1.18 -1.26
N ALA A 72 -5.12 1.24 -2.28
CA ALA A 72 -5.47 1.73 -3.60
C ALA A 72 -6.58 0.90 -4.25
N TYR A 73 -6.47 -0.43 -4.23
CA TYR A 73 -7.53 -1.31 -4.72
C TYR A 73 -8.82 -1.17 -3.91
N GLU A 74 -8.73 -1.15 -2.58
CA GLU A 74 -9.89 -0.92 -1.72
C GLU A 74 -10.58 0.41 -2.02
N LYS A 75 -9.79 1.46 -2.27
CA LYS A 75 -10.33 2.78 -2.62
C LYS A 75 -11.00 2.79 -4.00
N ALA A 76 -10.40 2.14 -4.98
CA ALA A 76 -10.97 2.02 -6.32
C ALA A 76 -12.32 1.27 -6.29
N LEU A 77 -12.42 0.21 -5.47
CA LEU A 77 -13.67 -0.53 -5.27
C LEU A 77 -14.75 0.32 -4.59
N GLU A 78 -14.39 1.09 -3.56
CA GLU A 78 -15.31 2.05 -2.93
C GLU A 78 -15.81 3.11 -3.93
N LEU A 79 -14.94 3.59 -4.83
CA LEU A 79 -15.31 4.54 -5.87
C LEU A 79 -16.22 3.91 -6.94
N CYS A 80 -16.08 2.60 -7.22
CA CYS A 80 -17.05 1.88 -8.05
C CYS A 80 -18.44 1.84 -7.42
N ASP A 81 -18.52 1.58 -6.11
CA ASP A 81 -19.79 1.61 -5.37
C ASP A 81 -20.42 3.01 -5.43
N GLN A 82 -19.61 4.06 -5.26
CA GLN A 82 -20.08 5.44 -5.41
C GLN A 82 -20.59 5.77 -6.83
N LEU A 83 -19.99 5.19 -7.86
CA LEU A 83 -20.46 5.33 -9.24
C LEU A 83 -21.80 4.63 -9.46
N GLU A 84 -21.95 3.40 -8.95
CA GLU A 84 -23.21 2.65 -9.01
C GLU A 84 -24.33 3.39 -8.26
N ASP A 85 -24.06 3.82 -7.03
CA ASP A 85 -25.00 4.58 -6.19
C ASP A 85 -25.40 5.88 -6.88
N PHE A 86 -24.44 6.65 -7.41
CA PHE A 86 -24.75 7.90 -8.11
C PHE A 86 -25.65 7.67 -9.34
N CYS A 87 -25.37 6.65 -10.13
CA CYS A 87 -26.20 6.30 -11.28
C CYS A 87 -27.62 5.88 -10.85
N ALA A 88 -27.76 5.13 -9.74
CA ALA A 88 -29.06 4.76 -9.20
C ALA A 88 -29.85 5.97 -8.66
N GLU A 89 -29.17 6.94 -8.04
CA GLU A 89 -29.78 8.20 -7.56
C GLU A 89 -30.35 9.05 -8.72
N CYS A 90 -29.81 8.92 -9.93
CA CYS A 90 -30.31 9.59 -11.13
C CYS A 90 -31.60 8.97 -11.69
N GLY A 91 -32.13 7.93 -11.04
CA GLY A 91 -33.40 7.27 -11.39
C GLY A 91 -33.22 6.02 -12.27
N PRO A 92 -34.33 5.40 -12.70
CA PRO A 92 -34.31 4.13 -13.43
C PRO A 92 -33.43 4.15 -14.69
N TYR A 93 -33.40 5.28 -15.39
CA TYR A 93 -32.54 5.47 -16.56
C TYR A 93 -31.05 5.38 -16.17
N GLY A 94 -30.64 6.05 -15.10
CA GLY A 94 -29.26 6.02 -14.63
C GLY A 94 -28.80 4.62 -14.20
N SER A 95 -29.69 3.83 -13.57
CA SER A 95 -29.41 2.41 -13.30
C SER A 95 -29.18 1.60 -14.57
N THR A 96 -30.00 1.81 -15.61
CA THR A 96 -29.80 1.16 -16.92
C THR A 96 -28.51 1.62 -17.59
N TYR A 97 -28.19 2.91 -17.53
CA TYR A 97 -26.93 3.45 -18.03
C TYR A 97 -25.72 2.79 -17.35
N PHE A 98 -25.73 2.67 -16.02
CA PHE A 98 -24.66 1.98 -15.30
C PHE A 98 -24.48 0.54 -15.80
N LEU A 99 -25.57 -0.22 -15.94
CA LEU A 99 -25.52 -1.61 -16.42
C LEU A 99 -24.93 -1.74 -17.82
N ASN A 100 -25.20 -0.78 -18.70
CA ASN A 100 -24.74 -0.81 -20.09
C ASN A 100 -23.30 -0.30 -20.27
N HIS A 101 -22.87 0.69 -19.48
CA HIS A 101 -21.62 1.41 -19.73
C HIS A 101 -20.56 1.21 -18.62
N CYS A 102 -20.98 1.03 -17.37
CA CYS A 102 -20.08 1.10 -16.20
C CYS A 102 -19.93 -0.23 -15.44
N ALA A 103 -20.89 -1.16 -15.55
CA ALA A 103 -20.94 -2.37 -14.73
C ALA A 103 -19.73 -3.31 -14.89
N GLY A 104 -18.95 -3.17 -15.96
CA GLY A 104 -17.70 -3.91 -16.16
C GLY A 104 -16.51 -3.41 -15.32
N ILE A 105 -16.58 -2.20 -14.77
CA ILE A 105 -15.44 -1.57 -14.08
C ILE A 105 -15.10 -2.31 -12.79
N LYS A 106 -16.09 -2.55 -11.92
CA LYS A 106 -15.88 -3.20 -10.63
C LYS A 106 -15.34 -4.64 -10.76
N PRO A 107 -15.92 -5.52 -11.59
CA PRO A 107 -15.35 -6.87 -11.81
C PRO A 107 -13.91 -6.85 -12.34
N ARG A 108 -13.55 -5.87 -13.19
CA ARG A 108 -12.17 -5.69 -13.68
C ARG A 108 -11.21 -5.40 -12.53
N ILE A 109 -11.60 -4.52 -11.61
CA ILE A 109 -10.77 -4.15 -10.45
C ILE A 109 -10.70 -5.31 -9.45
N GLU A 110 -11.79 -6.01 -9.17
CA GLU A 110 -11.79 -7.20 -8.32
C GLU A 110 -10.86 -8.29 -8.88
N ALA A 111 -10.88 -8.51 -10.20
CA ALA A 111 -10.00 -9.47 -10.87
C ALA A 111 -8.52 -9.04 -10.82
N ALA A 112 -8.24 -7.75 -11.01
CA ALA A 112 -6.89 -7.19 -10.88
C ALA A 112 -6.38 -7.30 -9.44
N TYR A 113 -7.21 -6.94 -8.45
CA TYR A 113 -6.85 -7.04 -7.04
C TYR A 113 -6.58 -8.48 -6.62
N ARG A 114 -7.43 -9.43 -7.05
CA ARG A 114 -7.18 -10.86 -6.82
C ARG A 114 -5.85 -11.31 -7.42
N THR A 115 -5.57 -10.90 -8.66
CA THR A 115 -4.33 -11.24 -9.36
C THR A 115 -3.11 -10.70 -8.61
N TYR A 116 -3.16 -9.44 -8.17
CA TYR A 116 -2.15 -8.83 -7.34
C TYR A 116 -1.93 -9.63 -6.05
N MET A 117 -3.00 -9.97 -5.32
CA MET A 117 -2.91 -10.72 -4.06
C MET A 117 -2.32 -12.13 -4.23
N GLU A 118 -2.61 -12.79 -5.35
CA GLU A 118 -2.13 -14.16 -5.63
C GLU A 118 -0.69 -14.18 -6.16
N ARG A 119 -0.30 -13.20 -6.98
CA ARG A 119 0.96 -13.22 -7.73
C ARG A 119 2.00 -12.26 -7.20
N ASP A 120 1.64 -11.00 -7.02
CA ASP A 120 2.59 -9.91 -6.83
C ASP A 120 2.80 -9.59 -5.35
N TYR A 121 1.73 -9.60 -4.55
CA TYR A 121 1.75 -9.31 -3.12
C TYR A 121 2.76 -10.16 -2.34
N PRO A 122 2.85 -11.50 -2.51
CA PRO A 122 3.81 -12.30 -1.75
C PRO A 122 5.26 -11.88 -1.99
N GLN A 123 5.61 -11.58 -3.24
CA GLN A 123 6.96 -11.14 -3.60
C GLN A 123 7.22 -9.72 -3.07
N GLN A 124 6.34 -8.77 -3.35
CA GLN A 124 6.48 -7.39 -2.89
C GLN A 124 6.58 -7.32 -1.36
N LYS A 125 5.77 -8.12 -0.65
CA LYS A 125 5.81 -8.20 0.81
C LYS A 125 7.13 -8.73 1.34
N ALA A 126 7.69 -9.76 0.70
CA ALA A 126 8.98 -10.32 1.10
C ALA A 126 10.13 -9.31 0.88
N GLU A 127 10.11 -8.59 -0.24
CA GLU A 127 11.09 -7.54 -0.54
C GLU A 127 10.98 -6.38 0.46
N TRP A 128 9.76 -5.88 0.70
CA TRP A 128 9.49 -4.86 1.70
C TRP A 128 9.98 -5.27 3.09
N ASP A 129 9.67 -6.50 3.54
CA ASP A 129 10.09 -6.98 4.85
C ASP A 129 11.62 -7.08 4.97
N LYS A 130 12.29 -7.51 3.89
CA LYS A 130 13.76 -7.53 3.81
C LYS A 130 14.33 -6.12 3.93
N GLU A 131 13.73 -5.13 3.28
CA GLU A 131 14.15 -3.74 3.41
C GLU A 131 13.92 -3.18 4.81
N GLN A 132 12.75 -3.43 5.39
CA GLN A 132 12.44 -2.99 6.75
C GLN A 132 13.37 -3.63 7.78
N ALA A 133 13.73 -4.91 7.58
CA ALA A 133 14.71 -5.59 8.40
C ALA A 133 16.11 -4.93 8.29
N LYS A 134 16.55 -4.61 7.07
CA LYS A 134 17.81 -3.86 6.85
C LYS A 134 17.79 -2.49 7.52
N LYS A 135 16.71 -1.72 7.34
CA LYS A 135 16.51 -0.40 7.98
C LYS A 135 16.55 -0.51 9.51
N LYS A 136 15.89 -1.52 10.08
CA LYS A 136 15.87 -1.79 11.52
C LYS A 136 17.25 -2.19 12.05
N ALA A 137 17.97 -3.07 11.34
CA ALA A 137 19.33 -3.47 11.70
C ALA A 137 20.30 -2.29 11.67
N PHE A 138 20.21 -1.44 10.63
CA PHE A 138 21.01 -0.22 10.54
C PHE A 138 20.70 0.77 11.67
N ALA A 139 19.42 0.97 11.99
CA ALA A 139 19.01 1.80 13.12
C ALA A 139 19.50 1.24 14.47
N ALA A 140 19.52 -0.08 14.64
CA ALA A 140 20.07 -0.73 15.83
C ALA A 140 21.58 -0.49 15.97
N LYS A 141 22.34 -0.59 14.86
CA LYS A 141 23.76 -0.22 14.84
C LYS A 141 23.96 1.23 15.28
N LYS A 142 23.21 2.18 14.69
CA LYS A 142 23.26 3.60 15.09
C LYS A 142 23.01 3.80 16.60
N ARG A 143 21.98 3.15 17.16
CA ARG A 143 21.68 3.23 18.60
C ARG A 143 22.79 2.65 19.47
N LYS A 144 23.38 1.52 19.08
CA LYS A 144 24.47 0.88 19.83
C LYS A 144 25.72 1.77 19.86
N ILE A 145 26.08 2.38 18.72
CA ILE A 145 27.19 3.35 18.63
C ILE A 145 26.93 4.56 19.53
N LEU A 146 25.74 5.17 19.43
CA LEU A 146 25.38 6.33 20.25
C LEU A 146 25.43 6.02 21.75
N LYS A 147 24.87 4.88 22.16
CA LYS A 147 24.89 4.46 23.56
C LYS A 147 26.32 4.34 24.06
N PHE A 148 27.17 3.62 23.32
CA PHE A 148 28.59 3.49 23.67
C PHE A 148 29.28 4.85 23.78
N ALA A 149 29.11 5.72 22.78
CA ALA A 149 29.72 7.05 22.80
C ALA A 149 29.17 7.97 23.91
N SER A 150 27.99 7.69 24.48
CA SER A 150 27.45 8.45 25.61
C SER A 150 27.97 7.98 26.98
N GLU A 151 28.47 6.75 27.05
CA GLU A 151 29.03 6.15 28.27
C GLU A 151 30.53 6.46 28.42
N HIS A 152 31.15 7.07 27.40
CA HIS A 152 32.57 7.35 27.33
C HIS A 152 32.85 8.80 26.93
N ASP A 153 33.90 9.41 27.47
CA ASP A 153 34.33 10.76 27.10
C ASP A 153 35.23 10.73 25.86
N GLY A 154 34.63 10.41 24.73
CA GLY A 154 35.31 10.24 23.46
C GLY A 154 35.72 8.79 23.19
N VAL A 155 35.36 8.29 22.02
CA VAL A 155 35.66 6.92 21.59
C VAL A 155 36.41 6.92 20.27
N MET A 156 37.35 6.00 20.08
CA MET A 156 38.04 5.78 18.81
C MET A 156 37.24 4.86 17.90
N ARG A 157 37.44 4.98 16.59
CA ARG A 157 36.81 4.09 15.59
C ARG A 157 37.03 2.61 15.89
N LYS A 158 38.25 2.22 16.29
CA LYS A 158 38.58 0.83 16.63
C LYS A 158 37.75 0.28 17.81
N GLU A 159 37.42 1.14 18.78
CA GLU A 159 36.61 0.77 19.94
C GLU A 159 35.15 0.60 19.54
N ILE A 160 34.65 1.45 18.64
CA ILE A 160 33.33 1.28 18.02
C ILE A 160 33.27 -0.04 17.24
N TYR A 161 34.28 -0.36 16.43
CA TYR A 161 34.32 -1.60 15.64
C TYR A 161 34.33 -2.85 16.51
N ALA A 162 34.99 -2.82 17.66
CA ALA A 162 35.02 -3.93 18.61
C ALA A 162 33.63 -4.29 19.19
N LEU A 163 32.62 -3.44 19.01
CA LEU A 163 31.23 -3.73 19.42
C LEU A 163 30.49 -4.64 18.43
N PHE A 164 31.02 -4.89 17.25
CA PHE A 164 30.33 -5.57 16.15
C PHE A 164 31.20 -6.70 15.57
N ALA A 165 30.57 -7.60 14.82
CA ALA A 165 31.31 -8.63 14.10
C ALA A 165 32.12 -8.01 12.95
N GLU A 166 33.20 -8.68 12.53
CA GLU A 166 34.13 -8.13 11.54
C GLU A 166 33.46 -7.88 10.18
N GLU A 167 32.58 -8.78 9.77
CA GLU A 167 31.78 -8.69 8.56
C GLU A 167 30.81 -7.50 8.55
N GLU A 168 30.50 -6.92 9.71
CA GLU A 168 29.59 -5.78 9.84
C GLU A 168 30.31 -4.43 9.77
N GLN A 169 31.65 -4.38 9.77
CA GLN A 169 32.41 -3.14 9.93
C GLN A 169 32.13 -2.10 8.83
N ALA A 170 31.88 -2.52 7.59
CA ALA A 170 31.51 -1.62 6.50
C ALA A 170 30.17 -0.91 6.78
N GLU A 171 29.18 -1.64 7.30
CA GLU A 171 27.88 -1.08 7.68
C GLU A 171 27.96 -0.23 8.95
N VAL A 172 28.85 -0.58 9.89
CA VAL A 172 29.15 0.24 11.07
C VAL A 172 29.74 1.58 10.66
N LEU A 173 30.66 1.60 9.69
CA LEU A 173 31.22 2.84 9.16
C LEU A 173 30.15 3.73 8.52
N LYS A 174 29.24 3.15 7.73
CA LYS A 174 28.08 3.87 7.16
C LYS A 174 27.20 4.44 8.27
N ALA A 175 26.90 3.65 9.30
CA ALA A 175 26.10 4.08 10.44
C ALA A 175 26.75 5.24 11.21
N LEU A 176 28.06 5.16 11.45
CA LEU A 176 28.84 6.21 12.11
C LEU A 176 28.83 7.51 11.29
N ASN A 177 29.09 7.43 9.98
CA ASN A 177 29.06 8.60 9.10
C ASN A 177 27.67 9.23 9.05
N ALA A 178 26.61 8.42 8.98
CA ALA A 178 25.23 8.90 9.05
C ALA A 178 24.94 9.61 10.38
N LEU A 179 25.42 9.11 11.52
CA LEU A 179 25.27 9.78 12.82
C LEU A 179 25.97 11.14 12.87
N ILE A 180 27.11 11.28 12.21
CA ILE A 180 27.84 12.55 12.09
C ILE A 180 27.08 13.52 11.19
N GLN A 181 26.58 13.05 10.05
CA GLN A 181 25.74 13.86 9.14
C GLN A 181 24.45 14.31 9.82
N ASP A 182 23.82 13.43 10.61
CA ASP A 182 22.63 13.71 11.41
C ASP A 182 22.91 14.68 12.59
N GLY A 183 24.17 15.10 12.80
CA GLY A 183 24.58 15.97 13.92
C GLY A 183 24.51 15.31 15.30
N LYS A 184 24.28 13.98 15.36
CA LYS A 184 24.17 13.22 16.62
C LYS A 184 25.52 12.80 17.18
N MET A 185 26.56 12.87 16.36
CA MET A 185 27.94 12.66 16.77
C MET A 185 28.85 13.71 16.17
N THR A 186 29.91 14.05 16.89
CA THR A 186 30.98 14.91 16.40
C THR A 186 32.30 14.15 16.40
N LYS A 187 33.22 14.58 15.53
CA LYS A 187 34.59 14.07 15.49
C LYS A 187 35.53 15.20 15.89
N GLN A 188 36.47 14.92 16.78
CA GLN A 188 37.45 15.90 17.25
C GLN A 188 38.82 15.23 17.35
N MET A 189 39.87 15.98 17.03
CA MET A 189 41.24 15.55 17.23
C MET A 189 41.66 15.86 18.68
N ASP A 190 42.13 14.84 19.39
CA ASP A 190 42.80 14.96 20.68
C ASP A 190 44.25 14.48 20.51
N GLY A 191 45.17 15.43 20.40
CA GLY A 191 46.54 15.18 19.97
C GLY A 191 46.60 14.47 18.61
N LYS A 192 47.12 13.23 18.59
CA LYS A 192 47.19 12.37 17.39
C LYS A 192 46.00 11.42 17.23
N ARG A 193 45.00 11.48 18.11
CA ARG A 193 43.86 10.55 18.13
C ARG A 193 42.61 11.24 17.58
N LEU A 194 41.92 10.59 16.65
CA LEU A 194 40.59 11.01 16.23
C LEU A 194 39.55 10.36 17.15
N LEU A 195 38.87 11.18 17.93
CA LEU A 195 37.84 10.77 18.86
C LEU A 195 36.46 11.16 18.33
N PHE A 196 35.48 10.31 18.62
CA PHE A 196 34.07 10.49 18.30
C PHE A 196 33.29 10.70 19.59
N TYR A 197 32.43 11.71 19.62
CA TYR A 197 31.64 12.07 20.79
C TYR A 197 30.15 12.01 20.43
N GLY A 198 29.32 11.52 21.37
CA GLY A 198 27.89 11.74 21.28
C GLY A 198 27.58 13.24 21.43
N ALA A 199 26.60 13.76 20.69
CA ALA A 199 26.14 15.12 20.90
C ALA A 199 25.63 15.27 22.35
N LYS A 200 26.25 16.18 23.12
CA LYS A 200 25.72 16.57 24.43
C LYS A 200 24.41 17.32 24.19
N LYS A 201 23.32 16.83 24.81
CA LYS A 201 22.05 17.56 24.86
C LYS A 201 22.21 18.80 25.72
#